data_AF-A0A524AQZ0-F1
#
_entry.id   AF-A0A524AQZ0-F1
#
_cell.length_a   1.000
_cell.length_b   1.000
_cell.length_c   1.000
_cell.angle_alpha   90.00
_cell.angle_beta   90.00
_cell.angle_gamma   90.00
#
_symmetry.space_group_name_H-M   'P 1'
#
loop_
_entity.id
_entity.type
_entity.pdbx_description
1 polymer ?
#
loop_
_entity_poly.entity_id
_entity_poly.type
_entity_poly.pdbx_seq_one_letter_code
_entity_poly.pdbx_strand_id
1 'polypeptide(L)'
;MEGLEEGAAAHAAQTVAQETDSPVILEVSAWYTSDPTDFEPHPLLDAEALAGECRSPLDGGRVWFAVADGALEKLEERCIQDVMAPVVACCRLGDLAEALQSNPQISWAWIDVYIGTLVSLARDGQASSSHWTDSDIWRKLIHPWLPWIV
;
A
#
# COMPACT_ATOMS: atom_id res chain seq x y z
N MET A 1 5.50 -4.58 15.34
CA MET A 1 4.34 -3.98 14.65
C MET A 1 3.95 -2.63 15.27
N GLU A 2 4.88 -1.95 15.95
CA GLU A 2 4.61 -0.68 16.67
C GLU A 2 4.21 0.47 15.73
N GLY A 3 4.60 0.45 14.45
CA GLY A 3 4.29 1.53 13.50
C GLY A 3 2.85 1.57 12.96
N LEU A 4 2.12 0.44 12.99
CA LEU A 4 0.71 0.36 12.60
C LEU A 4 -0.22 0.71 13.76
N GLU A 5 0.21 0.44 15.00
CA GLU A 5 -0.57 0.61 16.22
C GLU A 5 -0.68 2.08 16.66
N GLU A 6 0.28 2.93 16.30
CA GLU A 6 0.32 4.34 16.76
C GLU A 6 -0.49 5.33 15.91
N GLY A 7 -1.21 4.86 14.88
CA GLY A 7 -1.99 5.77 14.02
C GLY A 7 -1.14 6.78 13.23
N ALA A 8 0.19 6.68 13.28
CA ALA A 8 1.12 7.56 12.57
C ALA A 8 0.88 7.53 11.05
N ALA A 9 0.67 6.34 10.47
CA ALA A 9 0.34 6.21 9.06
C ALA A 9 -1.03 6.80 8.70
N ALA A 10 -2.04 6.65 9.56
CA ALA A 10 -3.35 7.29 9.35
C ALA A 10 -3.26 8.82 9.47
N HIS A 11 -2.46 9.31 10.42
CA HIS A 11 -2.21 10.72 10.63
C HIS A 11 -1.42 11.35 9.46
N ALA A 12 -0.40 10.64 8.97
CA ALA A 12 0.34 11.02 7.76
C ALA A 12 -0.60 11.08 6.55
N ALA A 13 -1.42 10.05 6.34
CA ALA A 13 -2.40 9.99 5.26
C ALA A 13 -3.32 11.20 5.27
N GLN A 14 -3.89 11.50 6.44
CA GLN A 14 -4.83 12.59 6.61
C GLN A 14 -4.17 13.95 6.38
N THR A 15 -2.97 14.16 6.94
CA THR A 15 -2.21 15.40 6.78
C THR A 15 -1.88 15.65 5.30
N VAL A 16 -1.35 14.63 4.62
CA VAL A 16 -1.00 14.74 3.19
C VAL A 16 -2.24 14.97 2.32
N ALA A 17 -3.34 14.25 2.57
CA ALA A 17 -4.58 14.41 1.81
C ALA A 17 -5.15 15.84 1.93
N GLN A 18 -5.10 16.43 3.13
CA GLN A 18 -5.58 17.79 3.39
C GLN A 18 -4.68 18.87 2.75
N GLU A 19 -3.36 18.66 2.71
CA GLU A 19 -2.42 19.66 2.19
C GLU A 19 -2.31 19.67 0.66
N THR A 20 -2.58 18.55 0.00
CA THR A 20 -2.22 18.35 -1.42
C THR A 20 -3.39 18.26 -2.38
N ASP A 21 -4.63 18.14 -1.88
CA ASP A 21 -5.83 17.84 -2.67
C ASP A 21 -5.61 16.63 -3.61
N SER A 22 -4.74 15.71 -3.20
CA SER A 22 -4.34 14.55 -3.99
C SER A 22 -4.79 13.28 -3.27
N PRO A 23 -5.32 12.27 -4.01
CA PRO A 23 -5.74 11.03 -3.39
C PRO A 23 -4.57 10.31 -2.72
N VAL A 24 -4.74 9.96 -1.45
CA VAL A 24 -3.79 9.12 -0.72
C VAL A 24 -4.25 7.66 -0.84
N ILE A 25 -3.30 6.78 -1.13
CA ILE A 25 -3.53 5.35 -1.26
C ILE A 25 -2.65 4.60 -0.27
N LEU A 26 -3.24 3.55 0.30
CA LEU A 26 -2.56 2.52 1.05
C LEU A 26 -2.50 1.25 0.19
N GLU A 27 -1.31 0.70 0.01
CA GLU A 27 -1.11 -0.65 -0.53
C GLU A 27 -0.70 -1.58 0.60
N VAL A 28 -1.43 -2.68 0.74
CA VAL A 28 -1.06 -3.79 1.63
C VAL A 28 -0.65 -4.95 0.75
N SER A 29 0.63 -5.32 0.81
CA SER A 29 1.19 -6.50 0.16
C SER A 29 1.50 -7.55 1.22
N ALA A 30 0.98 -8.76 1.06
CA ALA A 30 1.18 -9.83 2.02
C ALA A 30 1.64 -11.11 1.34
N TRP A 31 2.72 -11.70 1.86
CA TRP A 31 3.20 -13.03 1.49
C TRP A 31 3.04 -13.95 2.67
N TYR A 32 2.70 -15.22 2.42
CA TYR A 32 2.39 -16.16 3.48
C TYR A 32 3.02 -17.52 3.22
N THR A 33 3.37 -18.20 4.30
CA THR A 33 3.92 -19.57 4.26
C THR A 33 3.42 -20.38 5.46
N SER A 34 3.34 -21.70 5.29
CA SER A 34 3.13 -22.62 6.41
C SER A 34 4.42 -22.91 7.19
N ASP A 35 5.59 -22.78 6.56
CA ASP A 35 6.91 -22.96 7.17
C ASP A 35 7.83 -21.77 6.86
N PRO A 36 8.22 -20.96 7.87
CA PRO A 36 9.05 -19.78 7.66
C PRO A 36 10.51 -20.10 7.35
N THR A 37 10.99 -21.34 7.56
CA THR A 37 12.41 -21.66 7.29
C THR A 37 12.72 -21.85 5.80
N ASP A 38 11.69 -22.07 4.99
CA ASP A 38 11.79 -22.31 3.54
C ASP A 38 11.43 -21.06 2.71
N PHE A 39 11.18 -19.91 3.35
CA PHE A 39 10.73 -18.70 2.66
C PHE A 39 11.46 -17.45 3.16
N GLU A 40 12.09 -16.72 2.23
CA GLU A 40 12.64 -15.40 2.47
C GLU A 40 11.75 -14.36 1.78
N PRO A 41 11.16 -13.40 2.52
CA PRO A 41 10.12 -12.49 2.01
C PRO A 41 10.59 -11.45 1.01
N HIS A 42 11.89 -11.38 0.76
CA HIS A 42 12.46 -10.49 -0.23
C HIS A 42 13.45 -11.28 -1.07
N PRO A 43 13.00 -12.06 -2.07
CA PRO A 43 13.88 -12.35 -3.18
C PRO A 43 14.12 -11.00 -3.86
N LEU A 44 15.18 -10.31 -3.43
CA LEU A 44 15.76 -9.09 -4.02
C LEU A 44 14.80 -8.38 -4.97
N LEU A 45 13.97 -7.41 -4.52
CA LEU A 45 13.16 -6.48 -5.34
C LEU A 45 13.37 -6.69 -6.84
N ASP A 46 12.82 -7.78 -7.38
CA ASP A 46 13.30 -8.21 -8.69
C ASP A 46 12.74 -7.19 -9.66
N ALA A 47 13.52 -6.77 -10.65
CA ALA A 47 13.07 -5.73 -11.57
C ALA A 47 11.72 -6.11 -12.24
N GLU A 48 11.45 -7.41 -12.33
CA GLU A 48 10.20 -8.02 -12.78
C GLU A 48 9.03 -7.84 -11.79
N ALA A 49 9.27 -7.91 -10.47
CA ALA A 49 8.28 -7.67 -9.44
C ALA A 49 7.87 -6.19 -9.35
N LEU A 50 8.82 -5.27 -9.60
CA LEU A 50 8.56 -3.84 -9.77
C LEU A 50 7.86 -3.51 -11.09
N ALA A 51 8.07 -4.31 -12.13
CA ALA A 51 7.40 -4.17 -13.44
C ALA A 51 5.93 -4.65 -13.44
N GLY A 52 5.41 -5.12 -12.30
CA GLY A 52 4.02 -5.54 -12.16
C GLY A 52 3.72 -6.92 -12.73
N GLU A 53 4.75 -7.68 -13.14
CA GLU A 53 4.61 -9.06 -13.60
C GLU A 53 4.91 -10.02 -12.45
N CYS A 54 3.94 -10.21 -11.53
CA CYS A 54 3.97 -11.31 -10.57
C CYS A 54 3.92 -12.65 -11.34
N ARG A 55 5.05 -13.36 -11.42
CA ARG A 55 5.19 -14.64 -12.14
C ARG A 55 5.61 -15.83 -11.26
N SER A 56 5.43 -15.78 -9.94
CA SER A 56 5.79 -16.90 -9.06
C SER A 56 4.59 -17.42 -8.26
N PRO A 57 4.24 -18.72 -8.32
CA PRO A 57 3.08 -19.34 -7.67
C PRO A 57 3.13 -19.35 -6.12
N LEU A 58 4.04 -18.61 -5.51
CA LEU A 58 4.02 -18.20 -4.10
C LEU A 58 3.27 -16.86 -3.95
N ASP A 59 2.17 -16.73 -4.69
CA ASP A 59 1.47 -15.48 -4.99
C ASP A 59 0.88 -14.85 -3.72
N GLY A 60 1.66 -13.94 -3.12
CA GLY A 60 1.17 -13.02 -2.12
C GLY A 60 -0.01 -12.20 -2.65
N GLY A 61 -0.84 -11.69 -1.74
CA GLY A 61 -1.97 -10.85 -2.06
C GLY A 61 -1.65 -9.37 -1.95
N ARG A 62 -2.20 -8.56 -2.85
CA ARG A 62 -2.15 -7.11 -2.78
C ARG A 62 -3.55 -6.51 -2.73
N VAL A 63 -3.73 -5.50 -1.89
CA VAL A 63 -4.98 -4.73 -1.80
C VAL A 63 -4.62 -3.25 -1.76
N TRP A 64 -5.30 -2.46 -2.57
CA TRP A 64 -5.18 -1.01 -2.59
C TRP A 64 -6.43 -0.37 -1.98
N PHE A 65 -6.23 0.59 -1.09
CA PHE A 65 -7.28 1.38 -0.46
C PHE A 65 -7.07 2.86 -0.72
N ALA A 66 -8.12 3.59 -1.05
CA ALA A 66 -8.15 5.02 -0.84
C ALA A 66 -8.25 5.29 0.67
N VAL A 67 -7.50 6.27 1.15
CA VAL A 67 -7.52 6.69 2.55
C VAL A 67 -8.18 8.05 2.66
N ALA A 68 -9.28 8.13 3.41
CA ALA A 68 -9.98 9.38 3.68
C ALA A 68 -10.46 9.40 5.14
N ASP A 69 -10.07 10.42 5.90
CA ASP A 69 -10.48 10.60 7.31
C ASP A 69 -10.28 9.36 8.20
N GLY A 70 -9.19 8.61 7.95
CA GLY A 70 -8.87 7.38 8.67
C GLY A 70 -9.71 6.16 8.29
N ALA A 71 -10.64 6.32 7.34
CA ALA A 71 -11.36 5.24 6.69
C ALA A 71 -10.59 4.73 5.47
N LEU A 72 -10.75 3.44 5.20
CA LEU A 72 -10.23 2.74 4.03
C LEU A 72 -11.37 2.39 3.09
N GLU A 73 -11.25 2.80 1.83
CA GLU A 73 -12.14 2.40 0.74
C GLU A 73 -11.37 1.55 -0.25
N LYS A 74 -11.78 0.30 -0.48
CA LYS A 74 -11.10 -0.61 -1.40
C LYS A 74 -11.20 -0.12 -2.84
N LEU A 75 -10.05 -0.04 -3.51
CA LEU A 75 -9.94 0.34 -4.92
C LEU A 75 -9.71 -0.87 -5.84
N GLU A 76 -8.68 -1.66 -5.53
CA GLU A 76 -8.26 -2.81 -6.33
C GLU A 76 -7.76 -3.93 -5.40
N GLU A 77 -7.84 -5.16 -5.89
CA GLU A 77 -7.41 -6.36 -5.19
C GLU A 77 -6.81 -7.33 -6.21
N ARG A 78 -5.63 -7.87 -5.88
CA ARG A 78 -4.97 -8.94 -6.61
C ARG A 78 -4.51 -9.99 -5.62
N CYS A 79 -5.33 -10.99 -5.35
CA CYS A 79 -4.98 -12.03 -4.39
C CYS A 79 -5.73 -13.34 -4.64
N ILE A 80 -5.30 -14.38 -3.92
CA ILE A 80 -6.11 -15.58 -3.68
C ILE A 80 -7.13 -15.21 -2.59
N GLN A 81 -8.42 -15.16 -2.97
CA GLN A 81 -9.51 -14.52 -2.21
C GLN A 81 -9.62 -14.95 -0.75
N ASP A 82 -9.27 -16.19 -0.40
CA ASP A 82 -9.52 -16.73 0.94
C ASP A 82 -8.55 -16.20 2.01
N VAL A 83 -7.30 -15.90 1.63
CA VAL A 83 -6.25 -15.53 2.61
C VAL A 83 -6.28 -14.03 2.92
N MET A 84 -6.64 -13.19 1.95
CA MET A 84 -6.71 -11.73 2.15
C MET A 84 -8.11 -11.23 2.47
N ALA A 85 -9.14 -12.09 2.49
CA ALA A 85 -10.51 -11.68 2.80
C ALA A 85 -10.64 -10.81 4.08
N PRO A 86 -9.94 -11.10 5.19
CA PRO A 86 -10.00 -10.23 6.38
C PRO A 86 -9.42 -8.84 6.13
N VAL A 87 -8.31 -8.74 5.40
CA VAL A 87 -7.67 -7.46 5.03
C VAL A 87 -8.59 -6.66 4.12
N VAL A 88 -9.16 -7.32 3.10
CA VAL A 88 -10.12 -6.74 2.15
C VAL A 88 -11.36 -6.17 2.86
N ALA A 89 -11.76 -6.75 3.98
CA ALA A 89 -12.90 -6.31 4.78
C ALA A 89 -12.59 -5.14 5.73
N CYS A 90 -11.32 -4.75 5.86
CA CYS A 90 -10.93 -3.66 6.76
C CYS A 90 -11.48 -2.32 6.26
N CYS A 91 -12.12 -1.56 7.15
CA CYS A 91 -12.61 -0.21 6.87
C CYS A 91 -11.74 0.86 7.54
N ARG A 92 -10.78 0.47 8.38
CA ARG A 92 -9.88 1.39 9.09
C ARG A 92 -8.47 0.81 9.10
N LEU A 93 -7.47 1.70 9.13
CA LEU A 93 -6.06 1.29 9.14
C LEU A 93 -5.70 0.45 10.38
N GLY A 94 -6.25 0.79 11.54
CA GLY A 94 -5.98 0.06 12.78
C GLY A 94 -6.51 -1.38 12.77
N ASP A 95 -7.50 -1.68 11.92
CA ASP A 95 -8.10 -3.02 11.85
C ASP A 95 -7.19 -4.01 11.08
N LEU A 96 -6.23 -3.51 10.29
CA LEU A 96 -5.37 -4.34 9.45
C LEU A 96 -4.53 -5.32 10.25
N ALA A 97 -3.91 -4.87 11.34
CA ALA A 97 -3.06 -5.70 12.17
C ALA A 97 -3.85 -6.86 12.81
N GLU A 98 -5.06 -6.59 13.29
CA GLU A 98 -5.96 -7.60 13.87
C GLU A 98 -6.49 -8.55 12.79
N ALA A 99 -6.88 -8.04 11.63
CA ALA A 99 -7.36 -8.85 10.51
C ALA A 99 -6.31 -9.84 10.00
N LEU A 100 -5.03 -9.45 9.99
CA LEU A 100 -3.92 -10.32 9.63
C LEU A 100 -3.63 -11.37 10.71
N GLN A 101 -3.63 -10.97 11.98
CA GLN A 101 -3.39 -11.89 13.11
C GLN A 101 -4.50 -12.94 13.29
N SER A 102 -5.73 -12.59 12.96
CA SER A 102 -6.90 -13.45 13.16
C SER A 102 -7.11 -14.48 12.05
N ASN A 103 -6.29 -14.49 10.99
CA ASN A 103 -6.45 -15.44 9.90
C ASN A 103 -5.88 -16.83 10.27
N PRO A 104 -6.73 -17.86 10.46
CA PRO A 104 -6.29 -19.19 10.89
C PRO A 104 -5.56 -19.98 9.79
N GLN A 105 -5.60 -19.52 8.54
CA GLN A 105 -4.95 -20.19 7.40
C GLN A 105 -3.47 -19.81 7.26
N ILE A 106 -2.99 -18.82 8.02
CA ILE A 106 -1.64 -18.29 7.91
C ILE A 106 -0.84 -18.64 9.16
N SER A 107 0.16 -19.52 9.03
CA SER A 107 1.11 -19.78 10.11
C SER A 107 2.11 -18.62 10.24
N TRP A 108 2.57 -18.09 9.10
CA TRP A 108 3.51 -16.98 9.00
C TRP A 108 3.16 -16.06 7.84
N ALA A 109 3.22 -14.75 8.09
CA ALA A 109 2.98 -13.71 7.10
C ALA A 109 4.11 -12.68 7.12
N TRP A 110 4.47 -12.19 5.94
CA TRP A 110 5.21 -10.94 5.77
C TRP A 110 4.27 -9.94 5.14
N ILE A 111 4.13 -8.79 5.79
CA ILE A 111 3.23 -7.74 5.36
C ILE A 111 4.05 -6.48 5.16
N ASP A 112 4.05 -6.01 3.93
CA ASP A 112 4.51 -4.68 3.59
C ASP A 112 3.30 -3.76 3.47
N VAL A 113 3.39 -2.61 4.12
CA VAL A 113 2.40 -1.55 4.02
C VAL A 113 3.07 -0.34 3.41
N TYR A 114 2.58 0.06 2.25
CA TYR A 114 3.02 1.25 1.55
C TYR A 114 1.93 2.30 1.62
N ILE A 115 2.32 3.54 1.86
CA ILE A 115 1.42 4.67 1.80
C ILE A 115 2.00 5.74 0.87
N GLY A 116 1.16 6.32 0.03
CA GLY A 116 1.61 7.31 -0.94
C GLY A 116 0.47 8.06 -1.60
N THR A 117 0.83 8.92 -2.54
CA THR A 117 -0.13 9.71 -3.32
C THR A 117 -0.32 9.08 -4.69
N LEU A 118 -1.57 8.92 -5.12
CA LEU A 118 -1.87 8.46 -6.48
C LEU A 118 -1.65 9.60 -7.48
N VAL A 119 -0.78 9.36 -8.45
CA VAL A 119 -0.52 10.29 -9.55
C VAL A 119 -0.74 9.62 -10.89
N SER A 120 -1.36 10.34 -11.82
CA SER A 120 -1.51 9.91 -13.21
C SER A 120 -0.31 10.38 -14.01
N LEU A 121 0.44 9.45 -14.59
CA LEU A 121 1.50 9.79 -15.53
C LEU A 121 0.90 10.17 -16.89
N ALA A 122 1.45 11.22 -17.50
CA ALA A 122 1.13 11.55 -18.89
C ALA A 122 1.60 10.40 -19.78
N ARG A 123 0.72 9.92 -20.67
CA ARG A 123 1.11 8.97 -21.73
C ARG A 123 1.66 9.76 -22.92
N ASP A 124 2.69 9.22 -23.56
CA ASP A 124 3.34 9.84 -24.71
C ASP A 124 2.32 10.34 -25.73
N GLY A 125 2.39 11.64 -26.06
CA GLY A 125 1.58 12.28 -27.09
C GLY A 125 0.25 12.89 -26.64
N GLN A 126 -0.17 12.75 -25.38
CA GLN A 126 -1.33 13.49 -24.85
C GLN A 126 -0.87 14.57 -23.88
N ALA A 127 -0.67 15.77 -24.42
CA ALA A 127 -0.53 16.96 -23.60
C ALA A 127 -1.89 17.27 -22.96
N SER A 128 -2.05 17.00 -21.66
CA SER A 128 -3.21 17.48 -20.91
C SER A 128 -2.92 18.92 -20.48
N SER A 129 -3.95 19.76 -20.36
CA SER A 129 -3.79 21.14 -19.89
C SER A 129 -3.37 21.25 -18.41
N SER A 130 -3.16 20.14 -17.72
CA SER A 130 -2.85 20.07 -16.28
C SER A 130 -1.52 19.36 -16.00
N HIS A 131 -0.49 19.59 -16.80
CA HIS A 131 0.85 19.08 -16.49
C HIS A 131 1.40 19.73 -15.22
N TRP A 132 1.96 18.90 -14.34
CA TRP A 132 2.72 19.37 -13.20
C TRP A 132 4.10 19.83 -13.65
N THR A 133 4.54 20.97 -13.11
CA THR A 133 5.95 21.39 -13.21
C THR A 133 6.80 20.59 -12.23
N ASP A 134 8.13 20.62 -12.38
CA ASP A 134 9.05 20.04 -11.37
C ASP A 134 8.76 20.57 -9.97
N SER A 135 8.43 21.86 -9.87
CA SER A 135 8.03 22.51 -8.61
C SER A 135 6.71 21.96 -8.06
N ASP A 136 5.75 21.63 -8.92
CA ASP A 136 4.50 20.98 -8.50
C ASP A 136 4.73 19.56 -8.02
N ILE A 137 5.61 18.79 -8.67
CA ILE A 137 6.01 17.45 -8.20
C ILE A 137 6.62 17.55 -6.81
N TRP A 138 7.62 18.42 -6.62
CA TRP A 138 8.24 18.59 -5.30
C TRP A 138 7.21 18.98 -4.23
N ARG A 139 6.39 20.00 -4.51
CA ARG A 139 5.44 20.57 -3.54
C ARG A 139 4.26 19.64 -3.22
N LYS A 140 3.73 18.92 -4.22
CA LYS A 140 2.51 18.11 -4.06
C LYS A 140 2.81 16.64 -3.78
N LEU A 141 3.93 16.10 -4.26
CA LEU A 141 4.24 14.68 -4.18
C LEU A 141 5.33 14.34 -3.16
N ILE A 142 6.34 15.20 -2.97
CA ILE A 142 7.51 14.84 -2.17
C ILE A 142 7.50 15.54 -0.80
N HIS A 143 7.42 16.87 -0.81
CA HIS A 143 7.47 17.70 0.39
C HIS A 143 6.48 17.28 1.49
N PRO A 144 5.21 16.95 1.18
CA PRO A 144 4.22 16.55 2.20
C PRO A 144 4.61 15.27 2.95
N TRP A 145 5.38 14.39 2.31
CA TRP A 145 5.80 13.12 2.88
C TRP A 145 7.11 13.22 3.69
N LEU A 146 7.91 14.28 3.50
CA LEU A 146 9.22 14.42 4.15
C LEU A 146 9.22 14.26 5.68
N PRO A 147 8.22 14.76 6.44
CA PRO A 147 8.21 14.58 7.90
C PRO A 147 8.05 13.12 8.36
N TRP A 148 7.64 12.23 7.46
CA TRP A 148 7.27 10.84 7.74
C TRP A 148 8.30 9.82 7.24
N ILE A 149 9.34 10.29 6.55
CA ILE A 149 10.46 9.45 6.09
C ILE A 149 11.50 9.44 7.21
N VAL A 150 11.74 8.27 7.81
CA VAL A 150 12.66 8.06 8.94
C VAL A 150 13.84 7.19 8.53
#